data_AF-A0AAW3TEW7-F1
#
_entry.id   AF-A0AAW3TEW7-F1
#
_cell.length_a   1.000
_cell.length_b   1.000
_cell.length_c   1.000
_cell.angle_alpha   90.00
_cell.angle_beta   90.00
_cell.angle_gamma   90.00
#
_symmetry.space_group_name_H-M   'P 1'
#
loop_
_entity.id
_entity.type
_entity.pdbx_description
1 polymer ?
#
loop_
_entity_poly.entity_id
_entity_poly.type
_entity_poly.pdbx_seq_one_letter_code
_entity_poly.pdbx_strand_id
1 'polypeptide(L)'
;MRLSFLLFLMCFSFFSFAHKDTGITIQKDGKLKGLPAKYLPATFKVQNLTLQIADRKLLIPECISKFFAKSELSFSSSWYHTRSKLPPYFNIIAAFPAKNIEYTFMLNMDTLELIKAYSFPYKMDIAGIRYSMEPIGLSSDCIKSIKGG
;
A
#
# COMPACT_ATOMS: atom_id res chain seq x y z
N MET A 1 4.57 -40.50 26.71
CA MET A 1 4.26 -40.32 25.27
C MET A 1 3.25 -39.21 24.97
N ARG A 2 2.07 -39.14 25.63
CA ARG A 2 1.06 -38.09 25.33
C ARG A 2 1.52 -36.65 25.62
N LEU A 3 2.26 -36.43 26.71
CA LEU A 3 2.77 -35.10 27.07
C LEU A 3 3.84 -34.59 26.08
N SER A 4 4.71 -35.48 25.61
CA SER A 4 5.76 -35.17 24.62
C SER A 4 5.16 -34.74 23.28
N PHE A 5 4.04 -35.35 22.87
CA PHE A 5 3.33 -35.00 21.63
C PHE A 5 2.63 -33.62 21.74
N LEU A 6 2.06 -33.30 22.89
CA LEU A 6 1.49 -31.97 23.16
C LEU A 6 2.56 -30.87 23.16
N LEU A 7 3.74 -31.15 23.73
CA LEU A 7 4.87 -30.22 23.73
C LEU A 7 5.37 -29.96 22.29
N PHE A 8 5.44 -31.02 21.47
CA PHE A 8 5.80 -30.92 20.07
C PHE A 8 4.81 -30.06 19.27
N LEU A 9 3.50 -30.24 19.46
CA LEU A 9 2.46 -29.44 18.79
C LEU A 9 2.50 -27.94 19.18
N MET A 10 2.79 -27.60 20.44
CA MET A 10 2.97 -26.19 20.85
C MET A 10 4.17 -25.54 20.16
N CYS A 11 5.29 -26.26 19.97
CA CYS A 11 6.46 -25.73 19.25
C CYS A 11 6.21 -25.43 17.76
N PHE A 12 5.24 -26.09 17.12
CA PHE A 12 4.91 -25.80 15.71
C PHE A 12 3.98 -24.59 15.50
N SER A 13 3.39 -24.05 16.57
CA SER A 13 2.41 -22.95 16.48
C SER A 13 3.05 -21.57 16.24
N PHE A 14 4.36 -21.44 16.43
CA PHE A 14 5.07 -20.15 16.39
C PHE A 14 5.29 -19.56 14.98
N PHE A 15 5.01 -20.31 13.92
CA PHE A 15 5.26 -19.86 12.53
C PHE A 15 4.05 -19.22 11.85
N SER A 16 3.08 -18.73 12.62
CA SER A 16 1.97 -17.95 12.05
C SER A 16 2.43 -16.53 11.72
N PHE A 17 2.97 -16.34 10.52
CA PHE A 17 3.19 -15.00 9.97
C PHE A 17 1.85 -14.42 9.51
N ALA A 18 1.23 -13.60 10.37
CA ALA A 18 0.10 -12.78 9.95
C ALA A 18 0.59 -11.78 8.89
N HIS A 19 0.10 -11.92 7.66
CA HIS A 19 0.46 -11.04 6.55
C HIS A 19 -0.09 -9.63 6.81
N LYS A 20 0.80 -8.73 7.21
CA LYS A 20 0.53 -7.29 7.30
C LYS A 20 1.47 -6.56 6.37
N ASP A 21 0.96 -5.53 5.70
CA ASP A 21 1.81 -4.61 4.95
C ASP A 21 2.90 -4.03 5.85
N THR A 22 4.08 -3.81 5.25
CA THR A 22 5.14 -3.07 5.91
C THR A 22 4.88 -1.58 5.76
N GLY A 23 4.83 -0.85 6.88
CA GLY A 23 4.73 0.61 6.85
C GLY A 23 5.99 1.24 6.26
N ILE A 24 5.81 2.20 5.37
CA ILE A 24 6.90 2.92 4.70
C ILE A 24 6.96 4.35 5.23
N THR A 25 8.14 4.76 5.69
CA THR A 25 8.35 6.10 6.24
C THR A 25 8.95 7.02 5.19
N ILE A 26 8.32 8.17 4.98
CA ILE A 26 8.89 9.26 4.18
C ILE A 26 9.82 10.12 5.06
N GLN A 27 11.05 10.32 4.60
CA GLN A 27 12.03 11.20 5.24
C GLN A 27 11.84 12.65 4.78
N LYS A 28 12.46 13.61 5.49
CA LYS A 28 12.36 15.05 5.18
C LYS A 28 12.81 15.40 3.76
N ASP A 29 13.76 14.66 3.19
CA ASP A 29 14.25 14.82 1.83
C ASP A 29 13.39 14.08 0.79
N GLY A 30 12.28 13.45 1.21
CA GLY A 30 11.39 12.66 0.37
C GLY A 30 11.83 11.21 0.16
N LYS A 31 12.94 10.73 0.75
CA LYS A 31 13.32 9.32 0.65
C LYS A 31 12.33 8.41 1.36
N LEU A 32 12.05 7.25 0.78
CA LEU A 32 11.21 6.22 1.36
C LEU A 32 12.08 5.17 2.07
N LYS A 33 11.84 4.95 3.36
CA LYS A 33 12.53 3.95 4.19
C LYS A 33 11.60 2.78 4.50
N GLY A 34 12.13 1.56 4.40
CA GLY A 34 11.41 0.32 4.70
C GLY A 34 11.24 -0.63 3.51
N LEU A 35 11.64 -0.20 2.31
CA LEU A 35 11.63 -1.03 1.12
C LEU A 35 12.88 -1.93 1.02
N PRO A 36 12.77 -3.13 0.44
CA PRO A 36 13.91 -3.99 0.10
C PRO A 36 14.92 -3.31 -0.83
N ALA A 37 16.18 -3.73 -0.75
CA ALA A 37 17.29 -3.15 -1.52
C ALA A 37 17.02 -3.08 -3.03
N LYS A 38 16.34 -4.07 -3.62
CA LYS A 38 16.02 -4.10 -5.06
C LYS A 38 15.07 -2.98 -5.53
N TYR A 39 14.35 -2.34 -4.61
CA TYR A 39 13.43 -1.24 -4.89
C TYR A 39 14.04 0.13 -4.56
N LEU A 40 15.31 0.15 -4.16
CA LEU A 40 16.06 1.38 -3.94
C LEU A 40 16.79 1.81 -5.22
N PRO A 41 16.97 3.12 -5.45
CA PRO A 41 16.49 4.23 -4.61
C PRO A 41 14.97 4.39 -4.68
N ALA A 42 14.36 4.84 -3.59
CA ALA A 42 12.92 5.10 -3.53
C ALA A 42 12.65 6.46 -2.89
N THR A 43 11.81 7.28 -3.53
CA THR A 43 11.44 8.61 -3.05
C THR A 43 9.99 8.93 -3.37
N PHE A 44 9.34 9.69 -2.50
CA PHE A 44 8.08 10.36 -2.80
C PHE A 44 8.24 11.86 -2.53
N LYS A 45 8.03 12.68 -3.56
CA LYS A 45 8.12 14.14 -3.46
C LYS A 45 6.71 14.70 -3.35
N VAL A 46 6.31 15.10 -2.15
CA VAL A 46 4.93 15.56 -1.86
C VAL A 46 4.57 16.82 -2.67
N GLN A 47 5.53 17.71 -2.92
CA GLN A 47 5.30 18.99 -3.59
C GLN A 47 4.79 18.84 -5.03
N ASN A 48 5.27 17.83 -5.74
CA ASN A 48 4.90 17.56 -7.13
C ASN A 48 4.32 16.15 -7.31
N LEU A 49 3.99 15.46 -6.22
CA LEU A 49 3.44 14.10 -6.19
C LEU A 49 4.17 13.13 -7.12
N THR A 50 5.50 13.14 -7.07
CA THR A 50 6.33 12.23 -7.87
C THR A 50 6.82 11.07 -7.01
N LEU A 51 6.45 9.85 -7.39
CA LEU A 51 6.98 8.61 -6.85
C LEU A 51 8.14 8.13 -7.71
N GLN A 52 9.22 7.72 -7.06
CA GLN A 52 10.31 6.96 -7.67
C GLN A 52 10.49 5.67 -6.90
N ILE A 53 10.59 4.55 -7.62
CA ILE A 53 10.99 3.25 -7.09
C ILE A 53 12.00 2.65 -8.06
N ALA A 54 13.20 2.33 -7.56
CA ALA A 54 14.35 1.97 -8.37
C ALA A 54 14.61 3.01 -9.50
N ASP A 55 14.64 2.57 -10.74
CA ASP A 55 14.83 3.35 -11.96
C ASP A 55 13.54 3.98 -12.50
N ARG A 56 12.38 3.62 -11.95
CA ARG A 56 11.08 4.08 -12.46
C ARG A 56 10.56 5.30 -11.76
N LYS A 57 9.90 6.18 -12.51
CA LYS A 57 9.27 7.40 -11.99
C LYS A 57 7.83 7.52 -12.45
N LEU A 58 6.97 7.92 -11.52
CA LEU A 58 5.56 8.21 -11.78
C LEU A 58 5.24 9.59 -11.21
N LEU A 59 4.85 10.50 -12.09
CA LEU A 59 4.11 11.69 -11.70
C LEU A 59 2.65 11.28 -11.49
N ILE A 60 2.14 11.42 -10.28
CA ILE A 60 0.75 11.06 -9.99
C ILE A 60 -0.19 11.99 -10.79
N PRO A 61 -1.10 11.45 -11.63
CA PRO A 61 -1.96 12.27 -12.46
C PRO A 61 -3.02 13.00 -11.63
N GLU A 62 -3.54 14.10 -12.17
CA GLU A 62 -4.52 14.96 -11.50
C GLU A 62 -5.78 14.19 -11.05
N CYS A 63 -6.22 13.24 -11.87
CA CYS A 63 -7.37 12.40 -11.58
C CYS A 63 -7.21 11.56 -10.30
N ILE A 64 -5.98 11.31 -9.84
CA ILE A 64 -5.66 10.68 -8.55
C ILE A 64 -5.31 11.73 -7.50
N SER A 65 -4.49 12.74 -7.83
CA SER A 65 -4.00 13.70 -6.85
C SER A 65 -5.09 14.46 -6.12
N LYS A 66 -6.27 14.64 -6.75
CA LYS A 66 -7.45 15.23 -6.10
C LYS A 66 -7.88 14.49 -4.83
N PHE A 67 -7.60 13.19 -4.72
CA PHE A 67 -7.89 12.39 -3.52
C PHE A 67 -6.87 12.62 -2.40
N PHE A 68 -5.71 13.22 -2.70
CA PHE A 68 -4.66 13.48 -1.72
C PHE A 68 -4.77 14.88 -1.11
N ALA A 69 -5.52 15.78 -1.75
CA ALA A 69 -5.64 17.17 -1.33
C ALA A 69 -6.18 17.27 0.10
N LYS A 70 -5.40 17.89 1.01
CA LYS A 70 -5.72 18.06 2.43
C LYS A 70 -5.93 16.75 3.21
N SER A 71 -5.40 15.64 2.70
CA SER A 71 -5.39 14.36 3.39
C SER A 71 -4.16 14.19 4.27
N GLU A 72 -4.25 13.27 5.23
CA GLU A 72 -3.09 12.71 5.90
C GLU A 72 -2.54 11.58 5.02
N LEU A 73 -1.36 11.80 4.45
CA LEU A 73 -0.71 10.80 3.59
C LEU A 73 0.10 9.81 4.43
N SER A 74 -0.09 8.52 4.16
CA SER A 74 0.76 7.45 4.65
C SER A 74 1.05 6.43 3.54
N PHE A 75 2.01 5.54 3.80
CA PHE A 75 2.52 4.62 2.80
C PHE A 75 2.72 3.23 3.40
N SER A 76 2.39 2.21 2.64
CA SER A 76 2.66 0.82 2.99
C SER A 76 3.09 0.02 1.76
N SER A 77 3.67 -1.16 1.98
CA SER A 77 4.08 -2.03 0.88
C SER A 77 4.10 -3.50 1.28
N SER A 78 3.94 -4.39 0.30
CA SER A 78 4.17 -5.82 0.45
C SER A 78 4.90 -6.38 -0.77
N TRP A 79 5.77 -7.36 -0.53
CA TRP A 79 6.63 -7.97 -1.55
C TRP A 79 6.87 -9.48 -1.34
N TYR A 80 6.10 -10.10 -0.45
CA TYR A 80 6.26 -11.51 -0.08
C TYR A 80 5.30 -12.46 -0.83
N HIS A 81 4.44 -11.92 -1.71
CA HIS A 81 3.50 -12.71 -2.49
C HIS A 81 4.17 -13.39 -3.68
N THR A 82 3.69 -14.58 -4.05
CA THR A 82 4.04 -15.17 -5.33
C THR A 82 3.51 -14.27 -6.46
N ARG A 83 4.40 -13.90 -7.39
CA ARG A 83 4.13 -12.90 -8.43
C ARG A 83 2.93 -13.24 -9.34
N SER A 84 2.49 -14.50 -9.34
CA SER A 84 1.36 -14.99 -10.15
C SER A 84 -0.02 -14.60 -9.62
N LYS A 85 -0.16 -14.12 -8.38
CA LYS A 85 -1.47 -13.71 -7.81
C LYS A 85 -1.55 -12.20 -7.54
N LEU A 86 -0.51 -11.63 -6.97
CA LEU A 86 -0.42 -10.21 -6.66
C LEU A 86 1.06 -9.80 -6.75
N PRO A 87 1.43 -8.89 -7.66
CA PRO A 87 2.80 -8.41 -7.72
C PRO A 87 3.16 -7.64 -6.44
N PRO A 88 4.46 -7.46 -6.15
CA PRO A 88 4.89 -6.54 -5.11
C PRO A 88 4.27 -5.16 -5.34
N TYR A 89 3.68 -4.59 -4.29
CA TYR A 89 2.92 -3.35 -4.41
C TYR A 89 3.33 -2.30 -3.39
N PHE A 90 3.04 -1.05 -3.73
CA PHE A 90 3.21 0.12 -2.90
C PHE A 90 1.86 0.84 -2.82
N ASN A 91 1.38 1.05 -1.60
CA ASN A 91 0.16 1.78 -1.34
C ASN A 91 0.48 3.24 -1.02
N ILE A 92 -0.22 4.14 -1.69
CA ILE A 92 -0.39 5.53 -1.26
C ILE A 92 -1.76 5.63 -0.60
N ILE A 93 -1.75 6.01 0.67
CA ILE A 93 -2.94 6.04 1.51
C ILE A 93 -3.23 7.50 1.87
N ALA A 94 -4.44 7.95 1.58
CA ALA A 94 -4.92 9.29 1.88
C ALA A 94 -6.10 9.22 2.84
N ALA A 95 -5.83 9.52 4.11
CA ALA A 95 -6.83 9.49 5.17
C ALA A 95 -7.47 10.86 5.39
N PHE A 96 -8.79 10.85 5.61
CA PHE A 96 -9.58 12.01 6.03
C PHE A 96 -10.32 11.67 7.32
N PRO A 97 -9.65 11.79 8.50
CA PRO A 97 -10.23 11.36 9.77
C PRO A 97 -11.58 12.02 10.09
N ALA A 98 -11.72 13.32 9.77
CA ALA A 98 -12.96 14.08 9.99
C ALA A 98 -14.15 13.57 9.16
N LYS A 99 -13.89 12.91 8.02
CA LYS A 99 -14.90 12.32 7.14
C LYS A 99 -15.03 10.80 7.32
N ASN A 100 -14.24 10.23 8.22
CA ASN A 100 -14.10 8.80 8.43
C ASN A 100 -13.88 8.00 7.12
N ILE A 101 -13.06 8.51 6.21
CA ILE A 101 -12.77 7.84 4.93
C ILE A 101 -11.28 7.80 4.66
N GLU A 102 -10.83 6.70 4.11
CA GLU A 102 -9.48 6.49 3.61
C GLU A 102 -9.55 6.06 2.14
N TYR A 103 -8.70 6.65 1.30
CA TYR A 103 -8.49 6.23 -0.08
C TYR A 103 -7.13 5.55 -0.21
N THR A 104 -7.08 4.38 -0.82
CA THR A 104 -5.86 3.64 -1.11
C THR A 104 -5.67 3.49 -2.61
N PHE A 105 -4.48 3.84 -3.09
CA PHE A 105 -4.02 3.60 -4.46
C PHE A 105 -2.84 2.64 -4.41
N MET A 106 -3.06 1.43 -4.92
CA MET A 106 -2.11 0.33 -4.92
C MET A 106 -1.39 0.28 -6.26
N LEU A 107 -0.09 0.55 -6.26
CA LEU A 107 0.76 0.58 -7.44
C LEU A 107 1.68 -0.63 -7.47
N ASN A 108 1.90 -1.22 -8.64
CA ASN A 108 2.89 -2.28 -8.83
C ASN A 108 4.30 -1.69 -8.64
N MET A 109 5.14 -2.23 -7.76
CA MET A 109 6.49 -1.71 -7.57
C MET A 109 7.44 -2.02 -8.73
N ASP A 110 7.15 -3.05 -9.51
CA ASP A 110 7.98 -3.45 -10.66
C ASP A 110 7.63 -2.62 -11.91
N THR A 111 6.46 -1.98 -12.01
CA THR A 111 6.01 -1.21 -13.21
C THR A 111 5.45 0.19 -12.94
N LEU A 112 5.11 0.51 -11.69
CA LEU A 112 4.34 1.68 -11.23
C LEU A 112 2.92 1.79 -11.81
N GLU A 113 2.41 0.75 -12.45
CA GLU A 113 1.02 0.71 -12.91
C GLU A 113 0.05 0.56 -11.74
N LEU A 114 -1.14 1.14 -11.87
CA LEU A 114 -2.21 0.99 -10.89
C LEU A 114 -2.76 -0.44 -10.91
N ILE A 115 -2.68 -1.12 -9.77
CA ILE A 115 -3.29 -2.42 -9.55
C ILE A 115 -4.75 -2.24 -9.15
N LYS A 116 -4.99 -1.42 -8.11
CA LYS A 116 -6.32 -1.15 -7.55
C LYS A 116 -6.39 0.24 -6.93
N ALA A 117 -7.57 0.82 -6.95
CA ALA A 117 -7.92 2.02 -6.21
C ALA A 117 -9.24 1.76 -5.47
N TYR A 118 -9.28 2.00 -4.17
CA TYR A 118 -10.46 1.75 -3.34
C TYR A 118 -10.52 2.68 -2.15
N SER A 119 -11.70 2.81 -1.56
CA SER A 119 -11.92 3.50 -0.30
C SER A 119 -12.53 2.58 0.75
N PHE A 120 -12.30 2.90 2.01
CA PHE A 120 -12.98 2.23 3.13
C PHE A 120 -13.02 3.19 4.34
N PRO A 121 -13.81 2.89 5.38
CA PRO A 121 -13.87 3.73 6.57
C PRO A 121 -12.54 3.79 7.31
N TYR A 122 -12.08 5.00 7.64
CA TYR A 122 -10.81 5.21 8.33
C TYR A 122 -10.77 4.55 9.72
N LYS A 123 -11.88 4.65 10.47
CA LYS A 123 -12.09 3.95 11.74
C LYS A 123 -12.93 2.69 11.49
N MET A 124 -12.37 1.56 11.89
CA MET A 124 -13.00 0.24 11.85
C MET A 124 -13.08 -0.35 13.27
N ASP A 125 -13.50 0.45 14.24
CA ASP A 125 -13.52 0.11 15.66
C ASP A 125 -14.87 -0.45 16.15
N ILE A 126 -15.88 -0.48 15.28
CA ILE A 126 -17.18 -1.04 15.63
C ILE A 126 -17.15 -2.57 15.49
N ALA A 127 -17.03 -3.25 16.63
CA ALA A 127 -17.06 -4.71 16.69
C ALA A 127 -18.35 -5.26 16.06
N GLY A 128 -18.21 -6.28 15.21
CA GLY A 128 -19.33 -6.95 14.54
C GLY A 128 -19.78 -6.31 13.22
N ILE A 129 -19.26 -5.14 12.85
CA ILE A 129 -19.51 -4.54 11.54
C ILE A 129 -18.48 -5.04 10.52
N ARG A 130 -18.97 -5.53 9.38
CA ARG A 130 -18.13 -5.82 8.22
C ARG A 130 -18.03 -4.56 7.37
N TYR A 131 -16.81 -4.11 7.15
CA TYR A 131 -16.51 -3.02 6.23
C TYR A 131 -16.11 -3.59 4.88
N SER A 132 -16.71 -3.06 3.82
CA SER A 132 -16.36 -3.42 2.45
C SER A 132 -15.44 -2.37 1.86
N MET A 133 -14.49 -2.81 1.05
CA MET A 133 -13.73 -1.92 0.18
C MET A 133 -14.63 -1.48 -0.96
N GLU A 134 -14.78 -0.17 -1.14
CA GLU A 134 -15.53 0.42 -2.24
C GLU A 134 -14.56 0.82 -3.37
N PRO A 135 -14.67 0.24 -4.58
CA PRO A 135 -13.80 0.59 -5.70
C PRO A 135 -13.93 2.07 -6.09
N ILE A 136 -12.80 2.72 -6.36
CA ILE A 136 -12.82 4.08 -6.91
C ILE A 136 -12.96 3.99 -8.43
N GLY A 137 -14.05 4.54 -8.96
CA GLY A 137 -14.29 4.62 -10.41
C GLY A 137 -13.35 5.63 -11.08
N LEU A 138 -12.24 5.14 -11.64
CA LEU A 138 -11.32 5.94 -12.47
C LEU A 138 -11.67 5.75 -13.96
N SER A 139 -11.61 6.84 -14.73
CA SER A 139 -11.80 6.76 -16.17
C SER A 139 -10.68 5.96 -16.83
N SER A 140 -10.96 5.39 -18.01
CA SER A 140 -9.96 4.70 -18.81
C SER A 140 -8.76 5.61 -19.14
N ASP A 141 -9.01 6.89 -19.41
CA ASP A 141 -7.95 7.88 -19.66
C ASP A 141 -7.10 8.15 -18.42
N CYS A 142 -7.72 8.20 -17.23
CA CYS A 142 -6.99 8.31 -15.98
C CYS A 142 -6.07 7.10 -15.79
N ILE A 143 -6.57 5.88 -15.96
CA ILE A 143 -5.76 4.65 -15.83
C ILE A 143 -4.61 4.66 -16.84
N LYS A 144 -4.87 5.03 -18.10
CA LYS A 144 -3.84 5.14 -19.14
C LYS A 144 -2.77 6.20 -18.85
N SER A 145 -3.10 7.24 -18.08
CA SER A 145 -2.14 8.27 -17.66
C SER A 145 -1.18 7.79 -16.56
N ILE A 146 -1.52 6.70 -15.87
CA ILE A 146 -0.67 6.12 -14.81
C ILE A 146 0.34 5.18 -15.46
N LYS A 147 1.45 5.75 -15.92
CA LYS A 147 2.54 4.98 -16.51
C LYS A 147 3.85 5.36 -15.82
N GLY A 148 4.52 4.36 -15.26
CA GLY A 148 5.90 4.51 -14.83
C GLY A 148 6.80 4.72 -16.04
N GLY A 149 7.47 5.86 -16.10
CA GLY A 149 8.58 6.11 -17.02
C GLY A 149 9.88 5.52 -16.50
#